data_AF-A0A1V2ERX1-F1
#
_entry.id   AF-A0A1V2ERX1-F1
#
_cell.length_a   1.000
_cell.length_b   1.000
_cell.length_c   1.000
_cell.angle_alpha   90.00
_cell.angle_beta   90.00
_cell.angle_gamma   90.00
#
_symmetry.space_group_name_H-M   'P 1'
#
loop_
_entity.id
_entity.type
_entity.pdbx_description
1 polymer ?
#
loop_
_entity_poly.entity_id
_entity_poly.type
_entity_poly.pdbx_seq_one_letter_code
_entity_poly.pdbx_strand_id
1 'polypeptide(L)' 'MADDAAMYRSRAAAELANAQGAQLDNVRERSERAAKAWSTMADRAERVATQRHEREAATAATAAAGREIV' A
#
# COMPACT_ATOMS: atom_id res chain seq x y z
N MET A 1 -8.82 -10.88 0.58
CA MET A 1 -7.39 -10.49 0.62
C MET A 1 -7.38 -8.98 0.74
N ALA A 2 -6.88 -8.44 1.85
CA ALA A 2 -6.65 -7.01 1.93
C ALA A 2 -5.60 -6.65 0.88
N ASP A 3 -5.72 -5.48 0.26
CA ASP A 3 -4.65 -4.94 -0.57
C ASP A 3 -3.41 -4.76 0.31
N ASP A 4 -2.53 -5.78 0.33
CA ASP A 4 -1.40 -5.84 1.24
C ASP A 4 -0.30 -4.93 0.68
N ALA A 5 -0.22 -3.72 1.22
CA ALA A 5 0.82 -2.74 0.86
C ALA A 5 2.22 -3.38 0.83
N ALA A 6 2.52 -4.28 1.78
CA ALA A 6 3.78 -5.02 1.84
C ALA A 6 4.04 -5.87 0.57
N MET A 7 3.01 -6.48 0.00
CA MET A 7 3.12 -7.26 -1.24
C MET A 7 3.44 -6.34 -2.43
N TYR A 8 2.78 -5.19 -2.51
CA TYR A 8 3.08 -4.19 -3.53
C TYR A 8 4.48 -3.58 -3.36
N ARG A 9 4.94 -3.32 -2.13
CA ARG A 9 6.31 -2.88 -1.84
C ARG A 9 7.34 -3.93 -2.29
N SER A 10 7.09 -5.20 -2.01
CA SER A 10 7.96 -6.30 -2.44
C SER A 10 8.06 -6.38 -3.97
N ARG A 11 6.92 -6.26 -4.68
CA ARG A 11 6.91 -6.22 -6.16
C ARG A 11 7.63 -5.00 -6.72
N ALA A 12 7.44 -3.83 -6.11
CA ALA A 12 8.14 -2.61 -6.52
C ALA A 12 9.66 -2.78 -6.38
N ALA A 13 10.13 -3.38 -5.28
CA ALA A 13 11.54 -3.65 -5.05
C ALA A 13 12.11 -4.67 -6.07
N ALA A 14 11.35 -5.73 -6.37
CA ALA A 14 11.75 -6.72 -7.37
C ALA A 14 11.91 -6.09 -8.77
N GLU A 15 10.97 -5.24 -9.18
CA GLU A 15 11.08 -4.55 -10.48
C GLU A 15 12.21 -3.52 -10.52
N LEU A 16 12.51 -2.87 -9.39
CA LEU A 16 13.67 -1.98 -9.31
C LEU A 16 14.99 -2.77 -9.42
N ALA A 17 15.08 -3.94 -8.79
CA ALA A 17 16.23 -4.83 -8.96
C ALA A 17 16.37 -5.31 -10.42
N ASN A 18 15.25 -5.62 -11.09
CA ASN A 18 15.24 -5.96 -12.52
C ASN A 18 15.77 -4.79 -13.38
N ALA A 19 15.35 -3.56 -13.09
CA ALA A 19 15.84 -2.37 -13.79
C ALA A 19 17.34 -2.16 -13.61
N GLN A 20 17.86 -2.42 -12.40
CA GLN A 20 19.29 -2.33 -12.09
C GLN A 20 20.13 -3.41 -12.80
N GLY A 21 19.57 -4.61 -12.98
CA GLY A 21 20.20 -5.71 -13.72
C GLY A 21 20.01 -5.65 -15.23
N ALA A 22 19.15 -4.78 -15.74
CA ALA A 22 18.83 -4.70 -17.16
C ALA A 22 20.00 -4.09 -17.95
N GLN A 23 20.41 -4.80 -19.01
CA GLN A 23 21.45 -4.32 -19.93
C GLN A 23 20.87 -3.48 -21.09
N LEU A 24 19.56 -3.57 -21.30
CA LEU A 24 18.85 -2.84 -22.35
C LEU A 24 18.01 -1.72 -21.74
N ASP A 25 18.12 -0.52 -22.31
CA ASP A 25 17.43 0.69 -21.83
C ASP A 25 15.92 0.51 -21.83
N ASN A 26 15.36 -0.10 -22.88
CA ASN A 26 13.91 -0.33 -22.97
C ASN A 26 13.38 -1.26 -21.87
N VAL A 27 14.18 -2.24 -21.43
CA VAL A 27 13.84 -3.15 -20.33
C VAL A 27 13.93 -2.40 -19.02
N ARG A 28 15.01 -1.64 -18.81
CA ARG A 28 15.19 -0.79 -17.62
C ARG A 28 14.02 0.17 -17.43
N GLU A 29 13.70 0.96 -18.45
CA GLU A 29 12.60 1.93 -18.40
C GLU A 29 11.24 1.27 -18.13
N ARG A 30 10.98 0.09 -18.73
CA ARG A 30 9.76 -0.66 -18.46
C ARG A 30 9.70 -1.12 -17.01
N SER A 31 10.79 -1.66 -16.47
CA SER A 31 10.86 -2.13 -15.10
C SER A 31 10.77 -0.97 -14.09
N GLU A 32 11.39 0.18 -14.36
CA GLU A 32 11.23 1.39 -13.52
C GLU A 32 9.78 1.88 -13.49
N ARG A 33 9.09 1.90 -14.64
CA ARG A 33 7.66 2.25 -14.69
C ARG A 33 6.80 1.24 -13.91
N ALA A 34 7.11 -0.05 -14.00
CA ALA A 34 6.43 -1.08 -13.24
C ALA A 34 6.66 -0.89 -11.73
N ALA A 35 7.90 -0.66 -11.30
CA ALA A 35 8.25 -0.38 -9.90
C ALA A 35 7.46 0.83 -9.37
N LYS A 36 7.37 1.91 -10.16
CA LYS A 36 6.59 3.11 -9.80
C LYS A 36 5.08 2.83 -9.67
N ALA A 37 4.53 2.02 -10.57
CA ALA A 37 3.12 1.62 -10.51
C ALA A 37 2.83 0.82 -9.24
N TRP A 38 3.68 -0.17 -8.92
CA TRP A 38 3.57 -0.96 -7.70
C TRP A 38 3.72 -0.10 -6.43
N SER A 39 4.68 0.83 -6.39
CA SER A 39 4.81 1.75 -5.25
C SER A 39 3.56 2.61 -5.05
N THR A 40 2.98 3.11 -6.14
CA THR A 40 1.73 3.91 -6.07
C THR A 40 0.57 3.08 -5.51
N MET A 41 0.49 1.80 -5.85
CA MET A 41 -0.51 0.88 -5.28
C MET A 41 -0.27 0.63 -3.80
N ALA A 42 0.99 0.48 -3.38
CA ALA A 42 1.36 0.36 -1.97
C ALA A 42 0.90 1.58 -1.17
N ASP A 43 1.21 2.80 -1.65
CA ASP A 43 0.83 4.04 -0.97
C ASP A 43 -0.70 4.17 -0.85
N ARG A 44 -1.45 3.74 -1.86
CA ARG A 44 -2.92 3.71 -1.82
C ARG A 44 -3.43 2.71 -0.79
N ALA A 45 -2.86 1.51 -0.76
CA ALA A 45 -3.22 0.48 0.20
C ALA A 45 -2.96 0.93 1.64
N GLU A 46 -1.81 1.53 1.92
CA GLU A 46 -1.47 2.08 3.24
C GLU A 46 -2.46 3.17 3.69
N ARG A 47 -2.83 4.07 2.77
CA ARG A 47 -3.85 5.10 3.04
C ARG A 47 -5.20 4.49 3.37
N VAL A 48 -5.64 3.48 2.62
CA VAL A 48 -6.94 2.83 2.86
C VAL A 48 -6.94 2.09 4.20
N ALA A 49 -5.85 1.40 4.53
CA ALA A 49 -5.68 0.74 5.82
C ALA A 49 -5.74 1.76 6.97
N THR A 50 -5.02 2.88 6.84
CA THR A 50 -5.03 3.97 7.84
C THR A 50 -6.44 4.53 8.04
N GLN A 51 -7.13 4.90 6.97
CA GLN A 51 -8.52 5.41 7.04
C GLN A 51 -9.50 4.38 7.60
N ARG A 52 -9.23 3.09 7.41
CA ARG A 52 -10.04 2.03 8.02
C ARG A 52 -9.83 1.99 9.54
N HIS A 53 -8.58 2.00 10.01
CA HIS A 53 -8.28 2.02 11.43
C HIS A 53 -8.84 3.27 12.13
N GLU A 54 -8.76 4.44 11.50
CA GLU A 54 -9.36 5.68 12.01
C GLU A 54 -10.88 5.56 12.17
N ARG A 55 -11.57 5.02 11.16
CA ARG A 55 -13.03 4.80 11.20
C ARG A 55 -13.44 3.76 12.25
N GLU A 56 -12.67 2.68 12.38
CA GLU A 56 -12.89 1.66 13.40
C GLU A 56 -12.70 2.23 14.81
N ALA A 57 -11.66 3.05 15.03
CA ALA A 57 -11.44 3.74 16.30
C ALA A 57 -12.56 4.73 16.65
N ALA A 58 -13.02 5.53 15.69
CA ALA A 58 -14.14 6.47 15.89
C ALA A 58 -15.46 5.74 16.21
N THR A 59 -15.70 4.61 15.56
CA THR A 59 -16.88 3.76 15.81
C THR A 59 -16.81 3.15 17.20
N ALA A 60 -15.65 2.63 17.61
CA ALA A 60 -15.43 2.07 18.94
C ALA A 60 -15.62 3.12 20.05
N ALA A 61 -15.11 4.34 19.85
CA ALA A 61 -15.30 5.45 20.78
C ALA A 61 -16.78 5.82 20.95
N THR A 62 -17.53 5.88 19.85
CA THR A 62 -18.97 6.17 19.87
C THR A 62 -19.77 5.06 20.57
N ALA A 63 -19.42 3.80 20.31
CA ALA A 63 -20.05 2.65 20.96
C ALA A 63 -19.77 2.59 22.47
N ALA A 64 -18.58 3.00 22.91
CA ALA A 64 -18.25 3.11 24.32
C ALA A 64 -19.04 4.24 25.02
N ALA A 65 -19.09 5.44 24.42
CA ALA A 65 -19.84 6.57 24.98
C ALA A 65 -21.35 6.30 25.10
N GLY A 66 -21.94 5.59 24.14
CA GLY A 66 -23.35 5.18 24.22
C GLY A 66 -23.65 4.15 25.31
N ARG A 67 -22.64 3.41 25.78
CA ARG A 67 -22.79 2.38 26.83
C ARG A 67 -22.70 2.96 28.25
N GLU A 68 -22.10 4.14 28.44
CA GLU A 68 -22.02 4.82 29.75
C GLU A 68 -23.28 5.62 30.12
N ILE A 69 -24.19 5.85 29.16
CA ILE A 69 -25.40 6.67 29.35
C ILE A 69 -26.64 5.81 29.70
N VAL A 70 -26.55 4.48 29.58
CA VAL A 70 -27.62 3.50 29.88
C VAL A 70 -27.33 2.80 31.20
#